data_AF-A0AAD6XMC5-F1
#
_entry.id   AF-A0AAD6XMC5-F1
#
_cell.length_a   1.000
_cell.length_b   1.000
_cell.length_c   1.000
_cell.angle_alpha   90.00
_cell.angle_beta   90.00
_cell.angle_gamma   90.00
#
_symmetry.space_group_name_H-M   'P 1'
#
loop_
_entity.id
_entity.type
_entity.pdbx_description
1 polymer ?
#
loop_
_entity_poly.entity_id
_entity_poly.type
_entity_poly.pdbx_seq_one_letter_code
_entity_poly.pdbx_strand_id
1 'polypeptide(L)'
;PSTDHPSTDGKRYLEQTSLVVSQLLYDAGYRNITINDTPDSKDHVYGSLFVWFDRKRGGPVATYLQTAKARKSFKIQRCTNVLNVVRKGLQITRVKTNDTTVAGRVYPLNPNGRVILSAGSYGSARILFLSGIGPKVSCPLPRDEPARYML
;
A
#
# COMPACT_ATOMS: atom_id res chain seq x y z
N PRO A 1 -8.51 -14.07 0.11
CA PRO A 1 -9.90 -14.58 0.05
C PRO A 1 -10.91 -13.42 0.15
N SER A 2 -12.03 -13.56 -0.53
CA SER A 2 -13.13 -12.60 -0.63
C SER A 2 -14.44 -13.31 -0.33
N THR A 3 -15.48 -12.55 -0.02
CA THR A 3 -16.85 -13.06 0.13
C THR A 3 -17.82 -12.03 -0.41
N ASP A 4 -18.95 -12.49 -0.92
CA ASP A 4 -20.06 -11.63 -1.27
C ASP A 4 -21.06 -11.51 -0.09
N HIS A 5 -20.99 -12.38 0.92
CA HIS A 5 -21.77 -12.34 2.16
C HIS A 5 -20.83 -12.20 3.37
N PRO A 6 -20.50 -10.98 3.82
CA PRO A 6 -19.50 -10.76 4.87
C PRO A 6 -20.04 -11.01 6.28
N SER A 7 -21.37 -11.04 6.46
CA SER A 7 -21.99 -11.39 7.74
C SER A 7 -21.88 -12.89 8.01
N THR A 8 -21.65 -13.27 9.27
CA THR A 8 -21.48 -14.68 9.66
C THR A 8 -22.75 -15.52 9.61
N ASP A 9 -23.91 -14.88 9.57
CA ASP A 9 -25.20 -15.55 9.37
C ASP A 9 -25.53 -15.77 7.88
N GLY A 10 -24.60 -15.43 6.98
CA GLY A 10 -24.77 -15.56 5.54
C GLY A 10 -25.71 -14.53 4.92
N LYS A 11 -26.19 -13.54 5.69
CA LYS A 11 -27.13 -12.52 5.20
C LYS A 11 -26.42 -11.23 4.82
N ARG A 12 -27.10 -10.42 4.02
CA ARG A 12 -26.74 -9.02 3.78
C ARG A 12 -27.77 -8.11 4.43
N TYR A 13 -27.32 -6.94 4.87
CA TYR A 13 -28.11 -6.00 5.63
C TYR A 13 -28.07 -4.63 4.97
N LEU A 14 -29.15 -3.86 5.14
CA LEU A 14 -29.30 -2.52 4.55
C LEU A 14 -29.20 -2.52 3.01
N GLU A 15 -29.80 -3.54 2.39
CA GLU A 15 -29.78 -3.75 0.92
C GLU A 15 -30.84 -2.94 0.16
N GLN A 16 -31.55 -1.99 0.76
CA GLN A 16 -32.66 -1.28 0.10
C GLN A 16 -32.23 -0.61 -1.21
N THR A 17 -31.06 0.04 -1.22
CA THR A 17 -30.49 0.67 -2.43
C THR A 17 -30.07 -0.37 -3.47
N SER A 18 -29.45 -1.45 -3.02
CA SER A 18 -29.04 -2.59 -3.85
C SER A 18 -30.25 -3.24 -4.54
N LEU A 19 -31.37 -3.42 -3.83
CA LEU A 19 -32.61 -3.95 -4.40
C LEU A 19 -33.19 -3.05 -5.50
N VAL A 20 -33.27 -1.74 -5.26
CA VAL A 20 -33.80 -0.79 -6.26
C VAL A 20 -32.91 -0.71 -7.50
N VAL A 21 -31.59 -0.61 -7.30
CA VAL A 21 -30.64 -0.51 -8.42
C VAL A 21 -30.52 -1.83 -9.18
N SER A 22 -30.55 -2.97 -8.49
CA SER A 22 -30.50 -4.28 -9.15
C SER A 22 -31.71 -4.53 -10.03
N GLN A 23 -32.90 -4.07 -9.64
CA GLN A 23 -34.08 -4.15 -10.51
C GLN A 23 -33.90 -3.31 -11.77
N LEU A 24 -33.46 -2.06 -11.64
CA LEU A 24 -33.19 -1.18 -12.78
C LEU A 24 -32.16 -1.80 -13.76
N LEU A 25 -31.08 -2.36 -13.22
CA LEU A 25 -30.03 -3.00 -14.02
C LEU A 25 -30.54 -4.27 -14.70
N TYR A 26 -31.33 -5.08 -14.00
CA TYR A 26 -31.96 -6.27 -14.56
C TYR A 26 -32.87 -5.92 -15.73
N ASP A 27 -33.73 -4.90 -15.59
CA ASP A 27 -34.62 -4.43 -16.65
C ASP A 27 -33.84 -3.89 -17.86
N ALA A 28 -32.62 -3.39 -17.66
CA ALA A 28 -31.69 -2.96 -18.70
C ALA A 28 -30.84 -4.10 -19.31
N GLY A 29 -31.12 -5.36 -18.95
CA GLY A 29 -30.43 -6.54 -19.50
C GLY A 29 -29.12 -6.92 -18.81
N TYR A 30 -28.81 -6.33 -17.64
CA TYR A 30 -27.65 -6.74 -16.85
C TYR A 30 -27.93 -8.02 -16.07
N ARG A 31 -26.86 -8.76 -15.72
CA ARG A 31 -26.94 -10.02 -14.98
C ARG A 31 -26.32 -9.91 -13.60
N ASN A 32 -27.02 -10.41 -12.58
CA ASN A 32 -26.45 -10.58 -11.25
C ASN A 32 -25.52 -11.80 -11.23
N ILE A 33 -24.27 -11.61 -10.80
CA ILE A 33 -23.27 -12.69 -10.71
C ILE A 33 -22.50 -12.63 -9.40
N THR A 34 -21.90 -13.76 -9.02
CA THR A 34 -20.78 -13.75 -8.08
C THR A 34 -19.53 -13.26 -8.81
N ILE A 35 -19.17 -11.98 -8.60
CA ILE A 35 -18.14 -11.26 -9.37
C ILE A 35 -16.80 -12.01 -9.45
N ASN A 36 -16.39 -12.65 -8.36
CA ASN A 36 -15.11 -13.33 -8.27
C ASN A 36 -15.11 -14.77 -8.80
N ASP A 37 -16.27 -15.38 -9.04
CA ASP A 37 -16.33 -16.71 -9.68
C ASP A 37 -16.08 -16.60 -11.19
N THR A 38 -16.33 -15.43 -11.78
CA THR A 38 -16.12 -15.13 -13.20
C THR A 38 -15.42 -13.77 -13.37
N PRO A 39 -14.13 -13.66 -12.97
CA PRO A 39 -13.42 -12.38 -12.86
C PRO A 39 -13.29 -11.61 -14.19
N ASP A 40 -13.33 -12.30 -15.33
CA ASP A 40 -13.24 -11.65 -16.64
C ASP A 40 -14.61 -11.19 -17.18
N SER A 41 -15.72 -11.66 -16.59
CA SER A 41 -17.05 -11.18 -16.94
C SER A 41 -17.27 -9.80 -16.29
N LYS A 42 -17.22 -8.74 -17.09
CA LYS A 42 -17.44 -7.35 -16.64
C LYS A 42 -18.43 -6.57 -17.48
N ASP A 43 -18.74 -7.05 -18.68
CA ASP A 43 -19.76 -6.46 -19.52
C ASP A 43 -21.17 -6.84 -19.02
N HIS A 44 -22.03 -5.83 -18.83
CA HIS A 44 -23.42 -5.98 -18.40
C HIS A 44 -23.63 -6.93 -17.20
N VAL A 45 -22.84 -6.77 -16.14
CA VAL A 45 -22.98 -7.53 -14.89
C VAL A 45 -22.95 -6.65 -13.65
N TYR A 46 -23.57 -7.13 -12.56
CA TYR A 46 -23.51 -6.53 -11.24
C TYR A 46 -23.43 -7.61 -10.15
N GLY A 47 -23.02 -7.23 -8.94
CA GLY A 47 -22.91 -8.11 -7.79
C GLY A 47 -22.19 -7.45 -6.61
N SER A 48 -22.08 -8.17 -5.50
CA SER A 48 -21.47 -7.67 -4.26
C SER A 48 -20.13 -8.35 -3.98
N LEU A 49 -19.17 -7.62 -3.39
CA LEU A 49 -17.85 -8.15 -3.09
C LEU A 49 -17.21 -7.46 -1.89
N PHE A 50 -16.66 -8.26 -0.97
CA PHE A 50 -16.00 -7.80 0.24
C PHE A 50 -14.70 -8.59 0.51
N VAL A 51 -13.71 -7.92 1.11
CA VAL A 51 -12.47 -8.54 1.62
C VAL A 51 -12.49 -8.59 3.15
N TRP A 52 -13.22 -9.56 3.69
CA TRP A 52 -13.50 -9.72 5.12
C TRP A 52 -13.20 -11.14 5.59
N PHE A 53 -12.81 -11.27 6.86
CA PHE A 53 -12.61 -12.54 7.56
C PHE A 53 -13.24 -12.44 8.93
N ASP A 54 -14.05 -13.42 9.33
CA ASP A 54 -14.59 -13.56 10.68
C ASP A 54 -15.16 -12.25 11.27
N ARG A 55 -16.04 -11.58 10.52
CA ARG A 55 -16.71 -10.31 10.89
C ARG A 55 -15.80 -9.08 10.99
N LYS A 56 -14.55 -9.18 10.54
CA LYS A 56 -13.58 -8.08 10.61
C LYS A 56 -12.99 -7.80 9.25
N ARG A 57 -12.45 -6.58 9.11
CA ARG A 57 -11.66 -6.20 7.94
C ARG A 57 -10.54 -7.21 7.74
N GLY A 58 -10.55 -7.85 6.58
CA GLY A 58 -9.55 -8.83 6.21
C GLY A 58 -8.34 -8.18 5.55
N GLY A 59 -7.85 -8.83 4.48
CA GLY A 59 -6.77 -8.31 3.66
C GLY A 59 -5.37 -8.51 4.26
N PRO A 60 -4.37 -7.78 3.77
CA PRO A 60 -2.97 -8.11 4.04
C PRO A 60 -2.52 -8.00 5.50
N VAL A 61 -3.16 -7.13 6.27
CA VAL A 61 -2.88 -6.98 7.72
C VAL A 61 -3.34 -8.21 8.50
N ALA A 62 -4.52 -8.75 8.17
CA ALA A 62 -5.06 -9.93 8.82
C ALA A 62 -4.44 -11.26 8.33
N THR A 63 -3.68 -11.23 7.23
CA THR A 63 -3.12 -12.43 6.58
C THR A 63 -1.60 -12.37 6.47
N TYR A 64 -1.05 -11.75 5.42
CA TYR A 64 0.38 -11.69 5.14
C TYR A 64 1.20 -11.13 6.31
N LEU A 65 0.74 -10.05 6.96
CA LEU A 65 1.45 -9.47 8.10
C LEU A 65 1.48 -10.43 9.30
N GLN A 66 0.42 -11.20 9.53
CA GLN A 66 0.38 -12.15 10.66
C GLN A 66 1.43 -13.25 10.48
N THR A 67 1.51 -13.85 9.29
CA THR A 67 2.53 -14.88 9.00
C THR A 67 3.95 -14.31 8.99
N ALA A 68 4.15 -13.07 8.53
CA ALA A 68 5.44 -12.39 8.58
C ALA A 68 5.89 -12.12 10.01
N LYS A 69 4.99 -11.59 10.87
CA LYS A 69 5.28 -11.27 12.27
C LYS A 69 5.71 -12.46 13.12
N ALA A 70 5.31 -13.68 12.75
CA ALA A 70 5.74 -14.89 13.44
C ALA A 70 7.21 -15.29 13.17
N ARG A 71 7.85 -14.72 12.14
CA ARG A 71 9.22 -15.07 11.74
C ARG A 71 10.24 -14.27 12.55
N LYS A 72 11.24 -14.95 13.13
CA LYS A 72 12.34 -14.31 13.88
C LYS A 72 13.17 -13.32 13.03
N SER A 73 13.22 -13.53 11.72
CA SER A 73 13.94 -12.66 10.77
C SER A 73 13.17 -11.41 10.36
N PHE A 74 11.90 -11.29 10.73
CA PHE A 74 11.07 -10.15 10.37
C PHE A 74 11.02 -9.12 11.51
N LYS A 75 11.16 -7.84 11.17
CA LYS A 75 11.01 -6.72 12.10
C LYS A 75 10.12 -5.65 11.47
N ILE A 76 9.25 -5.07 12.28
CA ILE A 76 8.44 -3.91 11.90
C ILE A 76 8.73 -2.76 12.85
N GLN A 77 9.15 -1.63 12.30
CA GLN A 77 9.30 -0.38 13.03
C GLN A 77 8.15 0.54 12.64
N ARG A 78 7.36 0.96 13.64
CA ARG A 78 6.23 1.87 13.45
C ARG A 78 6.62 3.29 13.81
N CYS A 79 5.85 4.25 13.34
CA CYS A 79 6.09 5.68 13.58
C CYS A 79 7.45 6.17 13.08
N THR A 80 8.03 5.47 12.09
CA THR A 80 9.30 5.82 11.46
C THR A 80 9.07 6.15 10.00
N ASN A 81 9.26 7.42 9.64
CA ASN A 81 9.14 7.90 8.29
C ASN A 81 10.49 7.79 7.56
N VAL A 82 10.48 7.21 6.36
CA VAL A 82 11.65 7.20 5.47
C VAL A 82 11.73 8.52 4.73
N LEU A 83 12.87 9.19 4.81
CA LEU A 83 13.10 10.49 4.19
C LEU A 83 13.63 10.33 2.76
N ASN A 84 14.69 9.54 2.60
CA ASN A 84 15.32 9.23 1.32
C ASN A 84 16.17 7.95 1.43
N VAL A 85 16.55 7.36 0.30
CA VAL A 85 17.62 6.35 0.26
C VAL A 85 18.98 7.02 0.11
N VAL A 86 20.01 6.44 0.71
CA VAL A 86 21.41 6.89 0.61
C VAL A 86 22.14 5.95 -0.33
N ARG A 87 22.80 6.51 -1.36
CA ARG A 87 23.41 5.75 -2.45
C ARG A 87 24.80 6.25 -2.83
N LYS A 88 25.65 5.35 -3.33
CA LYS A 88 26.92 5.63 -4.00
C LYS A 88 26.78 5.25 -5.47
N GLY A 89 26.62 6.25 -6.34
CA GLY A 89 26.27 6.00 -7.75
C GLY A 89 24.93 5.26 -7.85
N LEU A 90 24.95 4.07 -8.47
CA LEU A 90 23.77 3.21 -8.64
C LEU A 90 23.50 2.28 -7.44
N GLN A 91 24.46 2.16 -6.50
CA GLN A 91 24.34 1.25 -5.36
C GLN A 91 23.68 1.96 -4.17
N ILE A 92 22.49 1.50 -3.76
CA ILE A 92 21.88 1.92 -2.49
C ILE A 92 22.64 1.24 -1.33
N THR A 93 22.98 2.01 -0.30
CA THR A 93 23.77 1.54 0.84
C THR A 93 23.02 1.66 2.17
N ARG A 94 22.14 2.66 2.32
CA ARG A 94 21.39 2.90 3.57
C ARG A 94 20.02 3.50 3.29
N VAL A 95 19.15 3.48 4.28
CA VAL A 95 17.86 4.20 4.31
C VAL A 95 17.91 5.26 5.40
N LYS A 96 17.63 6.53 5.09
CA LYS A 96 17.56 7.63 6.06
C LYS A 96 16.13 7.79 6.55
N THR A 97 15.94 7.94 7.85
CA THR A 97 14.63 8.06 8.50
C THR A 97 14.58 9.27 9.44
N ASN A 98 13.43 9.50 10.07
CA ASN A 98 13.28 10.42 11.18
C ASN A 98 13.45 9.75 12.56
N ASP A 99 13.87 8.49 12.62
CA ASP A 99 14.04 7.77 13.88
C ASP A 99 15.26 8.34 14.63
N THR A 100 15.00 9.06 15.73
CA THR A 100 16.03 9.70 16.55
C THR A 100 16.76 8.73 17.46
N THR A 101 16.28 7.50 17.60
CA THR A 101 16.91 6.47 18.45
C THR A 101 18.10 5.79 17.76
N VAL A 102 18.24 5.96 16.45
CA VAL A 102 19.33 5.37 15.66
C VAL A 102 20.36 6.44 15.30
N ALA A 103 21.64 6.14 15.54
CA ALA A 103 22.74 7.04 15.21
C ALA A 103 22.69 7.47 13.73
N GLY A 104 22.77 8.78 13.50
CA GLY A 104 22.66 9.37 12.16
C GLY A 104 21.31 9.17 11.47
N ARG A 105 20.31 8.58 12.15
CA ARG A 105 18.97 8.24 11.64
C ARG A 105 19.02 7.42 10.36
N VAL A 106 19.97 6.48 10.28
CA VAL A 106 20.21 5.64 9.09
C VAL A 106 20.20 4.16 9.42
N TYR A 107 19.57 3.38 8.55
CA TYR A 107 19.61 1.92 8.58
C TYR A 107 20.49 1.41 7.44
N PRO A 108 21.66 0.83 7.72
CA PRO A 108 22.53 0.29 6.68
C PRO A 108 22.00 -1.03 6.12
N LEU A 109 22.31 -1.27 4.84
CA LEU A 109 22.05 -2.55 4.19
C LEU A 109 23.25 -3.48 4.39
N ASN A 110 22.97 -4.78 4.50
CA ASN A 110 23.98 -5.83 4.39
C ASN A 110 24.56 -5.88 2.96
N PRO A 111 25.73 -6.52 2.75
CA PRO A 111 26.19 -6.87 1.41
C PRO A 111 25.08 -7.57 0.61
N ASN A 112 24.87 -7.16 -0.64
CA ASN A 112 23.78 -7.62 -1.52
C ASN A 112 22.34 -7.35 -1.03
N GLY A 113 22.18 -6.53 0.01
CA GLY A 113 20.88 -6.07 0.48
C GLY A 113 20.13 -5.27 -0.58
N ARG A 114 18.81 -5.25 -0.48
CA ARG A 114 17.93 -4.52 -1.39
C ARG A 114 16.94 -3.65 -0.61
N VAL A 115 16.54 -2.53 -1.21
CA VAL A 115 15.45 -1.68 -0.70
C VAL A 115 14.25 -1.83 -1.62
N ILE A 116 13.07 -2.06 -1.04
CA ILE A 116 11.79 -2.06 -1.74
C ILE A 116 10.99 -0.87 -1.20
N LEU A 117 10.61 0.06 -2.09
CA LEU A 117 9.78 1.20 -1.73
C LEU A 117 8.31 0.85 -1.91
N SER A 118 7.59 0.69 -0.80
CA SER A 118 6.15 0.38 -0.78
C SER A 118 5.34 1.48 -0.10
N ALA A 119 5.72 2.75 -0.30
CA ALA A 119 5.11 3.92 0.34
C ALA A 119 3.92 4.52 -0.45
N GLY A 120 3.35 3.75 -1.38
CA GLY A 120 2.29 4.20 -2.30
C GLY A 120 2.79 5.11 -3.42
N SER A 121 1.88 5.52 -4.31
CA SER A 121 2.23 6.30 -5.52
C SER A 121 2.94 7.61 -5.18
N TYR A 122 2.43 8.36 -4.20
CA TYR A 122 3.01 9.65 -3.79
C TYR A 122 4.23 9.48 -2.88
N GLY A 123 4.16 8.61 -1.88
CA GLY A 123 5.26 8.44 -0.93
C GLY A 123 6.52 7.86 -1.59
N SER A 124 6.35 6.87 -2.46
CA SER A 124 7.48 6.25 -3.17
C SER A 124 8.10 7.23 -4.17
N ALA A 125 7.28 7.96 -4.94
CA ALA A 125 7.77 9.01 -5.84
C ALA A 125 8.52 10.11 -5.07
N ARG A 126 7.98 10.58 -3.95
CA ARG A 126 8.65 11.56 -3.07
C ARG A 126 10.01 11.05 -2.59
N ILE A 127 10.09 9.82 -2.09
CA ILE A 127 11.37 9.23 -1.65
C ILE A 127 12.36 9.15 -2.82
N LEU A 128 11.92 8.75 -4.02
CA LEU A 128 12.77 8.72 -5.21
C LEU A 128 13.29 10.10 -5.58
N PHE A 129 12.43 11.12 -5.64
CA PHE A 129 12.83 12.50 -5.95
C PHE A 129 13.82 13.06 -4.92
N LEU A 130 13.55 12.87 -3.62
CA LEU A 130 14.47 13.25 -2.54
C LEU A 130 15.77 12.43 -2.52
N SER A 131 15.82 11.33 -3.27
CA SER A 131 17.03 10.50 -3.50
C SER A 131 17.74 10.85 -4.81
N GLY A 132 17.30 11.90 -5.50
CA GLY A 132 17.81 12.33 -6.81
C GLY A 132 17.55 11.31 -7.92
N ILE A 133 16.41 10.61 -7.87
CA ILE A 133 15.93 9.67 -8.89
C ILE A 133 14.58 10.17 -9.38
N GLY A 134 14.50 10.63 -10.62
CA GLY A 134 13.28 11.15 -11.20
C GLY A 134 13.56 12.07 -12.38
N PRO A 135 12.52 12.68 -12.95
CA PRO A 135 12.67 13.66 -14.01
C PRO A 135 13.60 14.80 -13.57
N LYS A 136 14.42 15.28 -14.49
CA LYS A 136 15.15 16.54 -14.28
C LYS A 136 14.11 17.66 -14.33
N VAL A 137 13.75 18.20 -13.17
CA VAL A 137 12.93 19.41 -13.09
C VAL A 137 13.86 20.62 -13.12
N SER A 138 13.55 21.63 -13.92
CA SER A 138 14.34 22.87 -14.06
C SER A 138 14.39 23.69 -12.76
N CYS A 139 13.48 23.43 -11.82
CA CYS A 139 13.47 24.03 -10.50
C CYS A 139 14.05 23.03 -9.48
N PRO A 140 15.17 23.36 -8.79
CA PRO A 140 15.74 22.48 -7.79
C PRO A 140 14.77 22.36 -6.60
N LEU A 141 14.33 21.13 -6.29
CA LEU A 141 13.76 20.84 -4.98
C LEU A 141 14.80 21.25 -3.91
N PRO A 142 14.37 21.78 -2.74
CA PRO A 142 15.30 22.15 -1.69
C PRO A 142 16.16 20.94 -1.37
N ARG A 143 17.43 21.01 -1.78
CA ARG A 143 18.45 20.13 -1.25
C ARG A 143 18.69 20.65 0.15
N ASP A 144 18.62 19.79 1.15
CA ASP A 144 19.11 20.10 2.50
C ASP A 144 20.63 20.37 2.39
N GLU A 145 21.01 21.55 1.94
CA GLU A 145 22.34 22.10 2.16
C GLU A 145 22.39 22.55 3.62
N PRO A 146 23.39 22.11 4.40
CA PRO A 146 23.66 22.76 5.67
C PRO A 146 24.03 24.21 5.36
N ALA A 147 23.29 25.16 5.93
CA ALA A 147 23.61 26.58 5.86
C ALA A 147 25.09 26.77 6.18
N ARG A 148 25.90 27.07 5.16
CA ARG A 148 27.24 27.60 5.36
C ARG A 148 27.05 29.03 5.83
N TYR A 149 27.03 29.23 7.16
CA TYR A 149 27.37 30.52 7.72
C TYR A 149 28.84 30.78 7.39
N MET A 150 29.08 31.61 6.36
CA MET A 150 30.35 32.28 6.16
C MET A 150 30.27 33.61 6.92
N LEU A 151 31.16 33.71 7.91
CA LEU A 151 31.54 34.88 8.72
C LEU A 151 30.47 35.40 9.70
#